data_AF-A0A661NG49-F1
#
_entry.id   AF-A0A661NG49-F1
#
_cell.length_a   1.000
_cell.length_b   1.000
_cell.length_c   1.000
_cell.angle_alpha   90.00
_cell.angle_beta   90.00
_cell.angle_gamma   90.00
#
_symmetry.space_group_name_H-M   'P 1'
#
loop_
_entity.id
_entity.type
_entity.pdbx_description
1 polymer ?
#
loop_
_entity_poly.entity_id
_entity_poly.type
_entity_poly.pdbx_seq_one_letter_code
_entity_poly.pdbx_strand_id
1 'polypeptide(L)'
;MRRQPTGGLDDSALDAIVDAVIGRVRNRLSVNVVDAKLSPAAPAAATIGAGQSVTDHPASAFVAHAAPAPAVHVGGRRPGIHDDLDSAVAAAGRAFEEYEAMPLATRYAVVRNMREVALAHLEEMSRRAVEETSLGRYEDKLIKNRVAITKTPGPEFLEPIAQSGDDGLMLIERAPFGVIASITPCTNPTETIINNGIGMVAGGNSVVFNVHPLAKGTSAWYIALLNGAIRDAGGPAELLNCVAEPTIETAQALMVHPGVRLVVVTGGGAVVKQAMRSGKRAISAGPGNP
;
A
#
# COMPACT_ATOMS: atom_id res chain seq x y z
N MET A 1 14.48 -44.11 20.42
CA MET A 1 14.92 -43.61 19.10
C MET A 1 15.21 -42.12 19.26
N ARG A 2 16.48 -41.70 19.35
CA ARG A 2 16.88 -40.29 19.54
C ARG A 2 16.65 -39.53 18.22
N ARG A 3 15.88 -38.43 18.24
CA ARG A 3 15.76 -37.50 17.10
C ARG A 3 17.05 -36.67 16.98
N GLN A 4 17.60 -36.58 15.78
CA GLN A 4 18.65 -35.62 15.43
C GLN A 4 18.06 -34.20 15.34
N PRO A 5 18.80 -33.13 15.69
CA PRO A 5 18.35 -31.77 15.50
C PRO A 5 18.55 -31.34 14.03
N THR A 6 17.51 -30.82 13.41
CA THR A 6 17.57 -30.14 12.12
C THR A 6 18.28 -28.80 12.32
N GLY A 7 19.51 -28.68 11.79
CA GLY A 7 20.26 -27.43 11.79
C GLY A 7 19.51 -26.36 10.98
N GLY A 8 18.97 -25.36 11.66
CA GLY A 8 18.57 -24.11 11.03
C GLY A 8 19.82 -23.39 10.53
N LEU A 9 19.70 -22.73 9.37
CA LEU A 9 20.73 -21.80 8.90
C LEU A 9 20.89 -20.70 9.93
N ASP A 10 22.10 -20.49 10.43
CA ASP A 10 22.39 -19.37 11.33
C ASP A 10 22.34 -18.04 10.57
N ASP A 11 22.22 -16.93 11.31
CA ASP A 11 22.09 -15.58 10.74
C ASP A 11 23.28 -15.23 9.81
N SER A 12 24.46 -15.81 10.07
CA SER A 12 25.65 -15.62 9.23
C SER A 12 25.50 -16.27 7.85
N ALA A 13 24.85 -17.43 7.78
CA ALA A 13 24.56 -18.10 6.52
C ALA A 13 23.47 -17.36 5.73
N LEU A 14 22.51 -16.73 6.42
CA LEU A 14 21.47 -15.91 5.80
C LEU A 14 22.06 -14.63 5.18
N ASP A 15 22.93 -13.94 5.93
CA ASP A 15 23.60 -12.71 5.48
C ASP A 15 24.50 -12.97 4.26
N ALA A 16 25.24 -14.09 4.25
CA ALA A 16 26.07 -14.48 3.11
C ALA A 16 25.24 -14.72 1.82
N ILE A 17 24.01 -15.24 1.96
CA ILE A 17 23.10 -15.44 0.82
C ILE A 17 22.57 -14.09 0.32
N VAL A 18 22.19 -13.20 1.24
CA VAL A 18 21.69 -11.84 0.90
C VAL A 18 22.76 -11.05 0.16
N ASP A 19 24.00 -11.05 0.65
CA ASP A 19 25.12 -10.36 0.03
C ASP A 19 25.44 -10.91 -1.37
N ALA A 20 25.40 -12.24 -1.53
CA ALA A 20 25.61 -12.88 -2.82
C ALA A 20 24.51 -12.52 -3.85
N VAL A 21 23.26 -12.38 -3.41
CA VAL A 21 22.14 -11.97 -4.28
C VAL A 21 22.26 -10.48 -4.65
N ILE A 22 22.55 -9.61 -3.69
CA ILE A 22 22.76 -8.17 -3.93
C ILE A 22 23.91 -7.95 -4.90
N GLY A 23 25.02 -8.68 -4.75
CA GLY A 23 26.17 -8.63 -5.66
C GLY A 23 25.81 -9.01 -7.10
N ARG A 24 25.00 -10.06 -7.30
CA ARG A 24 24.55 -10.47 -8.65
C ARG A 24 23.60 -9.45 -9.29
N VAL A 25 22.71 -8.84 -8.50
CA VAL A 25 21.79 -7.80 -8.98
C VAL A 25 22.56 -6.55 -9.37
N ARG A 26 23.53 -6.11 -8.54
CA ARG A 26 24.38 -4.95 -8.84
C ARG A 26 25.20 -5.17 -10.11
N ASN A 27 25.80 -6.35 -10.30
CA ASN A 27 26.55 -6.68 -11.52
C ASN A 27 25.68 -6.76 -12.78
N ARG A 28 24.39 -7.13 -12.67
CA ARG A 28 23.46 -7.07 -13.81
C ARG A 28 23.09 -5.64 -14.18
N LEU A 29 23.07 -4.73 -13.22
CA LEU A 29 22.71 -3.32 -13.45
C LEU A 29 23.90 -2.49 -13.97
N SER A 30 25.14 -2.86 -13.64
CA SER A 30 26.34 -2.14 -14.07
C SER A 30 26.82 -2.45 -15.50
N VAL A 31 26.27 -3.45 -16.18
CA VAL A 31 26.69 -3.82 -17.55
C VAL A 31 26.01 -2.96 -18.65
N ASN A 32 25.06 -2.07 -18.32
CA ASN A 32 24.27 -1.36 -19.34
C ASN A 32 24.47 0.17 -19.44
N VAL A 33 25.52 0.76 -18.86
CA VAL A 33 25.65 2.24 -18.82
C VAL A 33 26.83 2.81 -19.62
N VAL A 34 27.77 2.01 -20.15
CA VAL A 34 29.03 2.59 -20.68
C VAL A 34 29.18 2.71 -22.20
N ASP A 35 28.28 2.19 -23.06
CA ASP A 35 28.53 2.19 -24.52
C ASP A 35 27.36 2.65 -25.42
N ALA A 36 26.42 3.46 -24.93
CA ALA A 36 25.38 4.04 -25.79
C ALA A 36 25.80 5.41 -26.36
N LYS A 37 26.55 5.42 -27.48
CA LYS A 37 26.68 6.61 -28.33
C LYS A 37 25.31 6.97 -28.92
N LEU A 38 24.84 8.18 -28.62
CA LEU A 38 23.60 8.74 -29.17
C LEU A 38 23.74 8.98 -30.69
N SER A 39 22.88 8.36 -31.48
CA SER A 39 22.62 8.71 -32.89
C SER A 39 21.15 9.13 -33.03
N PRO A 40 20.79 10.05 -33.94
CA PRO A 40 19.45 10.62 -34.00
C PRO A 40 18.40 9.57 -34.39
N ALA A 41 17.30 9.51 -33.65
CA ALA A 41 16.23 8.55 -33.89
C ALA A 41 15.42 8.90 -35.16
N ALA A 42 15.36 7.94 -36.09
CA ALA A 42 14.33 7.89 -37.13
C ALA A 42 13.03 7.30 -36.56
N PRO A 43 11.84 7.65 -37.08
CA PRO A 43 10.57 7.26 -36.48
C PRO A 43 10.25 5.80 -36.82
N ALA A 44 10.17 4.94 -35.81
CA ALA A 44 9.78 3.54 -35.98
C ALA A 44 8.31 3.34 -35.55
N ALA A 45 7.45 3.09 -36.53
CA ALA A 45 6.14 2.48 -36.34
C ALA A 45 6.32 1.08 -35.72
N ALA A 46 5.67 0.82 -34.58
CA ALA A 46 5.73 -0.48 -33.92
C ALA A 46 4.43 -1.26 -34.16
N THR A 47 4.57 -2.29 -34.99
CA THR A 47 3.60 -3.35 -35.25
C THR A 47 3.33 -4.16 -33.98
N ILE A 48 2.06 -4.39 -33.65
CA ILE A 48 1.62 -5.17 -32.49
C ILE A 48 1.89 -6.66 -32.77
N GLY A 49 2.88 -7.23 -32.07
CA GLY A 49 3.11 -8.67 -32.05
C GLY A 49 2.14 -9.38 -31.11
N ALA A 50 1.36 -10.32 -31.65
CA ALA A 50 0.46 -11.19 -30.89
C ALA A 50 1.26 -12.10 -29.93
N GLY A 51 1.20 -11.78 -28.63
CA GLY A 51 1.70 -12.63 -27.55
C GLY A 51 0.67 -13.69 -27.16
N GLN A 52 1.11 -14.94 -27.08
CA GLN A 52 0.29 -16.15 -26.99
C GLN A 52 -0.59 -16.22 -25.73
N SER A 53 -1.83 -16.66 -25.93
CA SER A 53 -2.79 -17.04 -24.90
C SER A 53 -2.27 -18.25 -24.12
N VAL A 54 -1.99 -18.08 -22.83
CA VAL A 54 -1.89 -19.19 -21.88
C VAL A 54 -3.25 -19.34 -21.21
N THR A 55 -4.16 -20.04 -21.88
CA THR A 55 -5.39 -20.56 -21.27
C THR A 55 -5.11 -22.00 -20.89
N ASP A 56 -5.14 -22.27 -19.58
CA ASP A 56 -5.44 -23.56 -18.92
C ASP A 56 -4.70 -23.68 -17.59
N HIS A 57 -5.15 -22.89 -16.63
CA HIS A 57 -5.12 -23.31 -15.24
C HIS A 57 -6.56 -23.41 -14.75
N PRO A 58 -6.96 -24.54 -14.15
CA PRO A 58 -8.30 -24.67 -13.62
C PRO A 58 -8.49 -23.55 -12.60
N ALA A 59 -9.54 -22.75 -12.82
CA ALA A 59 -9.98 -21.75 -11.88
C ALA A 59 -10.09 -22.44 -10.51
N SER A 60 -9.18 -22.12 -9.61
CA SER A 60 -9.35 -22.40 -8.19
C SER A 60 -10.68 -21.77 -7.81
N ALA A 61 -11.70 -22.62 -7.66
CA ALA A 61 -13.00 -22.22 -7.23
C ALA A 61 -12.82 -21.63 -5.82
N PHE A 62 -12.87 -20.31 -5.71
CA PHE A 62 -13.11 -19.66 -4.45
C PHE A 62 -14.48 -20.14 -3.99
N VAL A 63 -14.48 -21.12 -3.09
CA VAL A 63 -15.66 -21.57 -2.39
C VAL A 63 -16.25 -20.33 -1.72
N ALA A 64 -17.47 -19.97 -2.12
CA ALA A 64 -18.28 -19.03 -1.38
C ALA A 64 -18.50 -19.61 0.02
N HIS A 65 -17.65 -19.22 0.96
CA HIS A 65 -17.88 -19.41 2.37
C HIS A 65 -18.00 -18.04 2.98
N ALA A 66 -19.24 -17.65 3.25
CA ALA A 66 -19.53 -16.68 4.28
C ALA A 66 -20.90 -17.01 4.86
N ALA A 67 -20.88 -17.68 6.01
CA ALA A 67 -21.86 -17.32 7.03
C ALA A 67 -21.77 -15.78 7.18
N PRO A 68 -22.91 -15.07 7.29
CA PRO A 68 -22.88 -13.62 7.39
C PRO A 68 -22.00 -13.23 8.59
N ALA A 69 -20.94 -12.46 8.31
CA ALA A 69 -20.15 -11.84 9.36
C ALA A 69 -21.10 -11.04 10.26
N PRO A 70 -20.91 -11.03 11.60
CA PRO A 70 -21.75 -10.25 12.49
C PRO A 70 -21.78 -8.80 12.02
N ALA A 71 -22.96 -8.18 12.07
CA ALA A 71 -23.16 -6.80 11.63
C ALA A 71 -22.41 -5.84 12.57
N VAL A 72 -21.13 -5.59 12.28
CA VAL A 72 -20.35 -4.54 12.96
C VAL A 72 -20.82 -3.20 12.40
N HIS A 73 -21.55 -2.43 13.20
CA HIS A 73 -21.85 -1.06 12.83
C HIS A 73 -20.64 -0.18 13.13
N VAL A 74 -20.11 0.48 12.11
CA VAL A 74 -18.95 1.38 12.24
C VAL A 74 -19.37 2.79 12.71
N GLY A 75 -20.67 3.04 12.85
CA GLY A 75 -21.23 4.35 13.17
C GLY A 75 -20.62 5.05 14.39
N GLY A 76 -20.44 6.36 14.25
CA GLY A 76 -19.87 7.27 15.24
C GLY A 76 -18.81 8.19 14.63
N ARG A 77 -18.74 9.45 15.06
CA ARG A 77 -17.71 10.42 14.63
C ARG A 77 -16.32 9.93 15.08
N ARG A 78 -15.60 9.26 14.18
CA ARG A 78 -14.19 8.89 14.34
C ARG A 78 -13.37 9.58 13.26
N PRO A 79 -12.14 10.06 13.53
CA PRO A 79 -11.31 10.72 12.54
C PRO A 79 -11.10 9.85 11.29
N GLY A 80 -11.43 10.39 10.12
CA GLY A 80 -11.27 9.71 8.83
C GLY A 80 -12.34 8.67 8.51
N ILE A 81 -13.42 8.56 9.28
CA ILE A 81 -14.52 7.63 9.01
C ILE A 81 -15.76 8.41 8.58
N HIS A 82 -16.25 8.11 7.38
CA HIS A 82 -17.23 8.93 6.68
C HIS A 82 -18.46 8.11 6.28
N ASP A 83 -19.64 8.72 6.34
CA ASP A 83 -20.89 8.03 5.98
C ASP A 83 -21.03 7.83 4.47
N ASP A 84 -20.43 8.71 3.67
CA ASP A 84 -20.46 8.65 2.22
C ASP A 84 -19.07 8.85 1.58
N LEU A 85 -19.00 8.51 0.30
CA LEU A 85 -17.76 8.52 -0.47
C LEU A 85 -17.26 9.94 -0.75
N ASP A 86 -18.16 10.87 -1.07
CA ASP A 86 -17.79 12.22 -1.49
C ASP A 86 -17.24 13.01 -0.31
N SER A 87 -17.81 12.83 0.89
CA SER A 87 -17.29 13.43 2.11
C SER A 87 -15.90 12.89 2.46
N ALA A 88 -15.66 11.58 2.28
CA ALA A 88 -14.35 10.97 2.48
C ALA A 88 -13.29 11.54 1.52
N VAL A 89 -13.63 11.68 0.24
CA VAL A 89 -12.72 12.26 -0.75
C VAL A 89 -12.50 13.75 -0.53
N ALA A 90 -13.54 14.50 -0.16
CA ALA A 90 -13.41 15.92 0.15
C ALA A 90 -12.52 16.16 1.39
N ALA A 91 -12.67 15.33 2.43
CA ALA A 91 -11.80 15.37 3.61
C ALA A 91 -10.34 15.05 3.26
N ALA A 92 -10.12 13.98 2.48
CA ALA A 92 -8.79 13.63 1.99
C ALA A 92 -8.18 14.75 1.12
N GLY A 93 -8.98 15.45 0.31
CA GLY A 93 -8.54 16.58 -0.50
C GLY A 93 -8.03 17.74 0.36
N ARG A 94 -8.80 18.14 1.39
CA ARG A 94 -8.36 19.18 2.34
C ARG A 94 -7.12 18.78 3.12
N ALA A 95 -7.07 17.53 3.60
CA ALA A 95 -5.91 17.03 4.33
C ALA A 95 -4.66 16.95 3.44
N PHE A 96 -4.82 16.66 2.14
CA PHE A 96 -3.73 16.70 1.18
C PHE A 96 -3.16 18.12 1.02
N GLU A 97 -4.01 19.12 0.79
CA GLU A 97 -3.58 20.52 0.66
C GLU A 97 -2.87 21.02 1.93
N GLU A 98 -3.41 20.67 3.11
CA GLU A 98 -2.79 20.98 4.40
C GLU A 98 -1.41 20.30 4.54
N TYR A 99 -1.32 19.02 4.20
CA TYR A 99 -0.08 18.25 4.30
C TYR A 99 0.99 18.69 3.31
N GLU A 100 0.59 19.10 2.10
CA GLU A 100 1.50 19.62 1.07
C GLU A 100 2.20 20.90 1.56
N ALA A 101 1.48 21.77 2.27
CA ALA A 101 2.03 23.00 2.84
C ALA A 101 2.96 22.77 4.05
N MET A 102 3.02 21.55 4.59
CA MET A 102 3.86 21.23 5.75
C MET A 102 5.31 20.91 5.36
N PRO A 103 6.29 21.18 6.25
CA PRO A 103 7.68 20.83 6.02
C PRO A 103 7.90 19.32 5.84
N LEU A 104 8.95 18.95 5.09
CA LEU A 104 9.36 17.55 4.93
C LEU A 104 9.61 16.85 6.28
N ALA A 105 10.10 17.58 7.29
CA ALA A 105 10.31 17.06 8.64
C ALA A 105 9.02 16.51 9.27
N THR A 106 7.86 17.10 8.96
CA THR A 106 6.56 16.59 9.40
C THR A 106 6.28 15.21 8.82
N ARG A 107 6.68 14.94 7.57
CA ARG A 107 6.52 13.61 6.95
C ARG A 107 7.32 12.54 7.70
N TYR A 108 8.55 12.86 8.10
CA TYR A 108 9.37 11.97 8.93
C TYR A 108 8.74 11.72 10.30
N ALA A 109 8.30 12.78 10.98
CA ALA A 109 7.68 12.68 12.29
C ALA A 109 6.39 11.84 12.26
N VAL A 110 5.53 12.09 11.27
CA VAL A 110 4.28 11.36 11.05
C VAL A 110 4.55 9.88 10.79
N VAL A 111 5.42 9.54 9.84
CA VAL A 111 5.72 8.13 9.52
C VAL A 111 6.35 7.41 10.71
N ARG A 112 7.25 8.07 11.45
CA ARG A 112 7.82 7.50 12.68
C ARG A 112 6.72 7.19 13.70
N ASN A 113 5.85 8.16 14.00
CA ASN A 113 4.81 7.96 15.01
C ASN A 113 3.76 6.92 14.59
N MET A 114 3.40 6.88 13.30
CA MET A 114 2.55 5.82 12.76
C MET A 114 3.13 4.42 13.04
N ARG A 115 4.45 4.23 12.84
CA ARG A 115 5.12 2.96 13.14
C ARG A 115 5.13 2.64 14.64
N GLU A 116 5.45 3.62 15.47
CA GLU A 116 5.49 3.46 16.93
C GLU A 116 4.12 3.05 17.49
N VAL A 117 3.06 3.78 17.12
CA VAL A 117 1.69 3.47 17.54
C VAL A 117 1.22 2.13 16.99
N ALA A 118 1.52 1.81 15.72
CA ALA A 118 1.16 0.53 15.13
C ALA A 118 1.87 -0.65 15.81
N LEU A 119 3.15 -0.51 16.19
CA LEU A 119 3.87 -1.53 16.95
C LEU A 119 3.30 -1.72 18.35
N ALA A 120 2.90 -0.62 19.02
CA ALA A 120 2.27 -0.69 20.34
C ALA A 120 0.92 -1.43 20.32
N HIS A 121 0.20 -1.41 19.20
CA HIS A 121 -1.10 -2.07 19.04
C HIS A 121 -1.03 -3.36 18.18
N LEU A 122 0.18 -3.89 17.96
CA LEU A 122 0.42 -5.01 17.05
C LEU A 122 -0.39 -6.26 17.40
N GLU A 123 -0.46 -6.60 18.69
CA GLU A 123 -1.24 -7.75 19.18
C GLU A 123 -2.73 -7.53 19.01
N GLU A 124 -3.23 -6.35 19.41
CA GLU A 124 -4.65 -6.02 19.31
C GLU A 124 -5.14 -6.07 17.85
N MET A 125 -4.44 -5.41 16.94
CA MET A 125 -4.86 -5.37 15.54
C MET A 125 -4.80 -6.75 14.87
N SER A 126 -3.81 -7.58 15.23
CA SER A 126 -3.67 -8.93 14.70
C SER A 126 -4.79 -9.85 15.19
N ARG A 127 -5.21 -9.70 16.46
CA ARG A 127 -6.33 -10.44 17.03
C ARG A 127 -7.65 -10.02 16.40
N ARG A 128 -7.95 -8.71 16.38
CA ARG A 128 -9.16 -8.14 15.77
C ARG A 128 -9.36 -8.61 14.32
N ALA A 129 -8.29 -8.61 13.53
CA ALA A 129 -8.35 -9.06 12.14
C ALA A 129 -8.81 -10.51 12.01
N VAL A 130 -8.31 -11.43 12.84
CA VAL A 130 -8.73 -12.84 12.82
C VAL A 130 -10.14 -13.00 13.37
N GLU A 131 -10.48 -12.32 14.46
CA GLU A 131 -11.81 -12.39 15.09
C GLU A 131 -12.91 -11.92 14.14
N GLU A 132 -12.70 -10.80 13.43
CA GLU A 132 -13.71 -10.26 12.53
C GLU A 132 -13.80 -11.03 11.21
N THR A 133 -12.65 -11.32 10.59
CA THR A 133 -12.64 -11.94 9.24
C THR A 133 -12.78 -13.45 9.28
N SER A 134 -12.46 -14.08 10.40
CA SER A 134 -12.27 -15.54 10.53
C SER A 134 -11.20 -16.11 9.57
N LEU A 135 -10.28 -15.28 9.07
CA LEU A 135 -9.24 -15.68 8.11
C LEU A 135 -7.83 -15.64 8.72
N GLY A 136 -7.07 -16.70 8.47
CA GLY A 136 -5.67 -16.82 8.87
C GLY A 136 -5.49 -17.19 10.34
N ARG A 137 -4.27 -16.98 10.85
CA ARG A 137 -3.86 -17.29 12.23
C ARG A 137 -3.27 -16.05 12.88
N TYR A 138 -3.50 -15.90 14.18
CA TYR A 138 -3.01 -14.76 14.95
C TYR A 138 -1.48 -14.59 14.86
N GLU A 139 -0.74 -15.70 14.94
CA GLU A 139 0.72 -15.71 14.91
C GLU A 139 1.25 -15.24 13.54
N ASP A 140 0.62 -15.70 12.46
CA ASP A 140 0.97 -15.29 11.10
C ASP A 140 0.65 -13.78 10.90
N LYS A 141 -0.45 -13.31 11.49
CA LYS A 141 -0.86 -11.89 11.47
C LYS A 141 0.12 -10.99 12.20
N LEU A 142 0.63 -11.41 13.36
CA LEU A 142 1.67 -10.69 14.09
C LEU A 142 2.91 -10.48 13.23
N ILE A 143 3.39 -11.54 12.57
CA ILE A 143 4.60 -11.47 11.73
C ILE A 143 4.35 -10.53 10.54
N LYS A 144 3.25 -10.73 9.81
CA LYS A 144 2.95 -9.91 8.62
C LYS A 144 2.77 -8.44 8.95
N ASN A 145 2.02 -8.11 10.01
CA ASN A 145 1.85 -6.74 10.46
C ASN A 145 3.19 -6.13 10.87
N ARG A 146 4.03 -6.85 11.64
CA ARG A 146 5.36 -6.37 12.02
C ARG A 146 6.24 -6.10 10.80
N VAL A 147 6.21 -6.98 9.80
CA VAL A 147 6.96 -6.79 8.55
C VAL A 147 6.44 -5.56 7.81
N ALA A 148 5.12 -5.40 7.64
CA ALA A 148 4.54 -4.21 7.02
C ALA A 148 4.96 -2.93 7.77
N ILE A 149 4.86 -2.91 9.11
CA ILE A 149 5.25 -1.74 9.91
C ILE A 149 6.74 -1.43 9.83
N THR A 150 7.63 -2.42 9.72
CA THR A 150 9.09 -2.19 9.85
C THR A 150 9.83 -2.17 8.51
N LYS A 151 9.25 -2.73 7.44
CA LYS A 151 9.90 -2.91 6.14
C LYS A 151 9.28 -2.10 5.01
N THR A 152 8.07 -1.54 5.17
CA THR A 152 7.57 -0.55 4.21
C THR A 152 8.49 0.67 4.21
N PRO A 153 9.03 1.11 3.06
CA PRO A 153 9.87 2.31 3.00
C PRO A 153 9.12 3.58 3.39
N GLY A 154 9.78 4.48 4.12
CA GLY A 154 9.29 5.81 4.47
C GLY A 154 9.88 6.92 3.59
N PRO A 155 9.92 8.17 4.09
CA PRO A 155 10.44 9.32 3.35
C PRO A 155 11.92 9.20 2.95
N GLU A 156 12.68 8.32 3.61
CA GLU A 156 14.08 8.03 3.30
C GLU A 156 14.30 7.43 1.89
N PHE A 157 13.26 6.90 1.25
CA PHE A 157 13.33 6.44 -0.16
C PHE A 157 13.01 7.55 -1.18
N LEU A 158 12.70 8.76 -0.70
CA LEU A 158 12.23 9.88 -1.51
C LEU A 158 13.23 11.05 -1.55
N GLU A 159 14.49 10.80 -1.19
CA GLU A 159 15.54 11.82 -1.20
C GLU A 159 15.69 12.48 -2.60
N PRO A 160 15.84 13.81 -2.65
CA PRO A 160 16.12 14.51 -3.90
C PRO A 160 17.45 14.08 -4.53
N ILE A 161 17.50 14.08 -5.86
CA ILE A 161 18.74 13.86 -6.60
C ILE A 161 19.21 15.22 -7.13
N ALA A 162 20.42 15.62 -6.77
CA ALA A 162 21.07 16.82 -7.30
C ALA A 162 22.23 16.44 -8.22
N GLN A 163 22.26 17.01 -9.42
CA GLN A 163 23.34 16.87 -10.39
C GLN A 163 23.89 18.26 -10.72
N SER A 164 25.19 18.45 -10.55
CA SER A 164 25.88 19.70 -10.88
C SER A 164 26.91 19.45 -11.97
N GLY A 165 27.06 20.39 -12.90
CA GLY A 165 28.07 20.37 -13.96
C GLY A 165 28.28 21.75 -14.58
N ASP A 166 29.03 21.80 -15.68
CA ASP A 166 29.33 23.05 -16.40
C ASP A 166 28.06 23.74 -16.93
N ASP A 167 27.00 22.97 -17.16
CA ASP A 167 25.68 23.44 -17.62
C ASP A 167 24.73 23.83 -16.46
N GLY A 168 25.21 23.82 -15.21
CA GLY A 168 24.45 24.26 -14.03
C GLY A 168 23.99 23.12 -13.10
N LEU A 169 22.93 23.40 -12.34
CA LEU A 169 22.37 22.51 -11.31
C LEU A 169 21.00 21.99 -11.74
N MET A 170 20.84 20.67 -11.73
CA MET A 170 19.56 19.98 -11.85
C MET A 170 19.16 19.38 -10.51
N LEU A 171 17.93 19.64 -10.09
CA LEU A 171 17.32 19.03 -8.91
C LEU A 171 16.10 18.21 -9.33
N ILE A 172 16.07 16.94 -8.93
CA ILE A 172 14.95 16.02 -9.18
C ILE A 172 14.30 15.69 -7.85
N GLU A 173 13.05 16.12 -7.68
CA GLU A 173 12.22 15.85 -6.51
C GLU A 173 10.97 15.08 -6.90
N ARG A 174 10.44 14.33 -5.92
CA ARG A 174 9.24 13.52 -6.11
C ARG A 174 8.04 14.29 -5.58
N ALA A 175 7.12 14.64 -6.47
CA ALA A 175 5.86 15.29 -6.10
C ALA A 175 4.78 14.26 -5.73
N PRO A 176 3.89 14.58 -4.79
CA PRO A 176 2.72 13.75 -4.49
C PRO A 176 1.77 13.66 -5.69
N PHE A 177 1.00 12.58 -5.76
CA PHE A 177 -0.08 12.44 -6.73
C PHE A 177 -1.34 13.21 -6.32
N GLY A 178 -1.56 13.44 -5.02
CA GLY A 178 -2.80 14.00 -4.45
C GLY A 178 -3.54 12.96 -3.62
N VAL A 179 -4.85 12.84 -3.82
CA VAL A 179 -5.67 11.82 -3.16
C VAL A 179 -5.53 10.46 -3.87
N ILE A 180 -5.16 9.43 -3.11
CA ILE A 180 -5.03 8.05 -3.60
C ILE A 180 -6.23 7.22 -3.13
N ALA A 181 -6.88 6.52 -4.07
CA ALA A 181 -7.85 5.50 -3.74
C ALA A 181 -7.14 4.17 -3.45
N SER A 182 -7.40 3.57 -2.29
CA SER A 182 -6.83 2.27 -1.92
C SER A 182 -7.92 1.23 -1.65
N ILE A 183 -7.95 0.16 -2.44
CA ILE A 183 -8.89 -0.96 -2.26
C ILE A 183 -8.16 -2.10 -1.55
N THR A 184 -8.64 -2.49 -0.37
CA THR A 184 -7.94 -3.45 0.50
C THR A 184 -8.66 -4.80 0.59
N PRO A 185 -7.93 -5.92 0.75
CA PRO A 185 -8.51 -7.26 0.83
C PRO A 185 -8.92 -7.61 2.28
N CYS A 186 -9.80 -8.59 2.44
CA CYS A 186 -10.09 -9.17 3.77
C CYS A 186 -8.99 -10.09 4.30
N THR A 187 -8.10 -10.59 3.45
CA THR A 187 -7.03 -11.51 3.86
C THR A 187 -5.90 -10.82 4.62
N ASN A 188 -5.69 -9.51 4.40
CA ASN A 188 -4.63 -8.69 4.99
C ASN A 188 -5.15 -7.27 5.33
N PRO A 189 -6.21 -7.15 6.15
CA PRO A 189 -6.93 -5.88 6.29
C PRO A 189 -6.08 -4.81 6.99
N THR A 190 -5.34 -5.17 8.04
CA THR A 190 -4.48 -4.22 8.78
C THR A 190 -3.14 -4.03 8.07
N GLU A 191 -2.57 -5.11 7.55
CA GLU A 191 -1.25 -5.09 6.89
C GLU A 191 -1.25 -4.22 5.64
N THR A 192 -2.29 -4.34 4.80
CA THR A 192 -2.42 -3.51 3.59
C THR A 192 -2.64 -2.04 3.95
N ILE A 193 -3.44 -1.75 4.99
CA ILE A 193 -3.68 -0.36 5.44
C ILE A 193 -2.38 0.28 5.91
N ILE A 194 -1.57 -0.38 6.75
CA ILE A 194 -0.34 0.24 7.25
C ILE A 194 0.74 0.34 6.18
N ASN A 195 0.89 -0.68 5.32
CA ASN A 195 1.83 -0.64 4.21
C ASN A 195 1.49 0.51 3.25
N ASN A 196 0.23 0.62 2.84
CA ASN A 196 -0.19 1.68 1.93
C ASN A 196 -0.17 3.04 2.64
N GLY A 197 -0.62 3.10 3.89
CA GLY A 197 -0.60 4.31 4.72
C GLY A 197 0.80 4.89 4.82
N ILE A 198 1.79 4.11 5.26
CA ILE A 198 3.18 4.56 5.38
C ILE A 198 3.71 5.04 4.03
N GLY A 199 3.61 4.22 2.98
CA GLY A 199 4.20 4.56 1.67
C GLY A 199 3.56 5.80 1.03
N MET A 200 2.23 5.92 1.12
CA MET A 200 1.49 7.04 0.51
C MET A 200 1.68 8.33 1.30
N VAL A 201 1.65 8.27 2.63
CA VAL A 201 1.90 9.42 3.53
C VAL A 201 3.36 9.88 3.46
N ALA A 202 4.32 8.96 3.34
CA ALA A 202 5.71 9.32 3.07
C ALA A 202 5.83 10.13 1.78
N GLY A 203 5.09 9.72 0.74
CA GLY A 203 4.99 10.40 -0.54
C GLY A 203 4.27 11.75 -0.54
N GLY A 204 3.73 12.21 0.60
CA GLY A 204 2.98 13.47 0.68
C GLY A 204 1.52 13.35 0.22
N ASN A 205 0.95 12.15 0.16
CA ASN A 205 -0.41 11.92 -0.32
C ASN A 205 -1.38 11.73 0.84
N SER A 206 -2.66 12.04 0.60
CA SER A 206 -3.76 11.54 1.42
C SER A 206 -4.38 10.30 0.78
N VAL A 207 -5.10 9.50 1.58
CA VAL A 207 -5.62 8.20 1.14
C VAL A 207 -7.10 8.09 1.49
N VAL A 208 -7.89 7.57 0.55
CA VAL A 208 -9.24 7.08 0.79
C VAL A 208 -9.24 5.58 0.57
N PHE A 209 -9.48 4.82 1.64
CA PHE A 209 -9.62 3.39 1.61
C PHE A 209 -11.08 3.00 1.34
N ASN A 210 -11.29 2.10 0.38
CA ASN A 210 -12.51 1.30 0.35
C ASN A 210 -12.15 -0.12 0.77
N VAL A 211 -12.41 -0.40 2.04
CA VAL A 211 -11.97 -1.64 2.70
C VAL A 211 -12.92 -2.78 2.40
N HIS A 212 -12.45 -4.02 2.47
CA HIS A 212 -13.33 -5.16 2.23
C HIS A 212 -14.46 -5.22 3.29
N PRO A 213 -15.73 -5.46 2.91
CA PRO A 213 -16.86 -5.45 3.86
C PRO A 213 -16.70 -6.41 5.04
N LEU A 214 -16.08 -7.59 4.81
CA LEU A 214 -15.76 -8.57 5.86
C LEU A 214 -14.71 -8.12 6.90
N ALA A 215 -14.06 -6.97 6.71
CA ALA A 215 -13.03 -6.46 7.62
C ALA A 215 -13.24 -4.99 7.99
N LYS A 216 -14.47 -4.47 7.83
CA LYS A 216 -14.77 -3.04 7.92
C LYS A 216 -14.52 -2.47 9.32
N GLY A 217 -14.85 -3.20 10.39
CA GLY A 217 -14.73 -2.76 11.77
C GLY A 217 -13.29 -2.58 12.21
N THR A 218 -12.46 -3.60 11.99
CA THR A 218 -11.02 -3.60 12.28
C THR A 218 -10.33 -2.54 11.44
N SER A 219 -10.68 -2.43 10.17
CA SER A 219 -10.07 -1.44 9.27
C SER A 219 -10.40 0.00 9.69
N ALA A 220 -11.66 0.29 9.99
CA ALA A 220 -12.09 1.62 10.43
C ALA A 220 -11.46 2.00 11.79
N TRP A 221 -11.41 1.06 12.74
CA TRP A 221 -10.70 1.27 14.01
C TRP A 221 -9.22 1.60 13.75
N TYR A 222 -8.57 0.87 12.86
CA TYR A 222 -7.15 1.05 12.60
C TYR A 222 -6.82 2.35 11.86
N ILE A 223 -7.66 2.75 10.90
CA ILE A 223 -7.54 4.06 10.23
C ILE A 223 -7.68 5.20 11.24
N ALA A 224 -8.66 5.12 12.13
CA ALA A 224 -8.85 6.13 13.18
C ALA A 224 -7.65 6.18 14.16
N LEU A 225 -7.09 5.03 14.54
CA LEU A 225 -5.88 4.94 15.36
C LEU A 225 -4.68 5.62 14.67
N LEU A 226 -4.47 5.35 13.39
CA LEU A 226 -3.37 5.94 12.62
C LEU A 226 -3.54 7.44 12.42
N ASN A 227 -4.75 7.94 12.19
CA ASN A 227 -5.02 9.38 12.16
C ASN A 227 -4.72 10.06 13.50
N GLY A 228 -4.99 9.38 14.62
CA GLY A 228 -4.54 9.84 15.94
C GLY A 228 -3.02 10.00 15.99
N ALA A 229 -2.28 8.99 15.53
CA ALA A 229 -0.81 9.05 15.46
C ALA A 229 -0.31 10.16 14.52
N ILE A 230 -0.95 10.37 13.37
CA ILE A 230 -0.58 11.43 12.42
C ILE A 230 -0.75 12.80 13.09
N ARG A 231 -1.92 13.03 13.72
CA ARG A 231 -2.23 14.29 14.41
C ARG A 231 -1.27 14.57 15.56
N ASP A 232 -0.99 13.56 16.38
CA ASP A 232 -0.11 13.70 17.54
C ASP A 232 1.35 14.00 17.13
N ALA A 233 1.71 13.70 15.87
CA ALA A 233 2.99 14.06 15.25
C ALA A 233 2.95 15.41 14.49
N GLY A 234 1.86 16.16 14.57
CA GLY A 234 1.68 17.47 13.92
C GLY A 234 1.23 17.42 12.46
N GLY A 235 0.78 16.25 11.96
CA GLY A 235 0.15 16.13 10.65
C GLY A 235 -1.37 16.39 10.67
N PRO A 236 -2.03 16.38 9.51
CA PRO A 236 -3.48 16.61 9.41
C PRO A 236 -4.29 15.53 10.11
N ALA A 237 -5.45 15.91 10.65
CA ALA A 237 -6.30 15.00 11.43
C ALA A 237 -6.93 13.86 10.61
N GLU A 238 -7.06 14.03 9.28
CA GLU A 238 -7.78 13.10 8.41
C GLU A 238 -6.98 12.78 7.13
N LEU A 239 -5.72 12.36 7.28
CA LEU A 239 -4.87 12.02 6.14
C LEU A 239 -5.23 10.64 5.55
N LEU A 240 -5.76 9.74 6.38
CA LEU A 240 -6.29 8.43 5.99
C LEU A 240 -7.81 8.43 6.19
N ASN A 241 -8.58 8.08 5.17
CA ASN A 241 -10.04 8.12 5.23
C ASN A 241 -10.64 6.81 4.76
N CYS A 242 -11.85 6.45 5.20
CA CYS A 242 -12.66 5.40 4.59
C CYS A 242 -14.16 5.65 4.75
N VAL A 243 -14.95 4.96 3.94
CA VAL A 243 -16.41 4.91 4.08
C VAL A 243 -16.77 3.91 5.19
N ALA A 244 -17.72 4.26 6.04
CA ALA A 244 -18.15 3.47 7.19
C ALA A 244 -18.82 2.14 6.77
N GLU A 245 -19.59 2.18 5.68
CA GLU A 245 -20.26 1.02 5.10
C GLU A 245 -19.75 0.77 3.68
N PRO A 246 -18.57 0.15 3.53
CA PRO A 246 -17.99 -0.10 2.22
C PRO A 246 -18.74 -1.23 1.49
N THR A 247 -18.93 -1.07 0.20
CA THR A 247 -19.50 -2.07 -0.71
C THR A 247 -18.67 -2.22 -1.98
N ILE A 248 -19.10 -3.11 -2.88
CA ILE A 248 -18.49 -3.23 -4.21
C ILE A 248 -18.78 -1.97 -5.03
N GLU A 249 -19.98 -1.41 -4.90
CA GLU A 249 -20.43 -0.20 -5.59
C GLU A 249 -19.60 1.01 -5.13
N THR A 250 -19.35 1.17 -3.83
CA THR A 250 -18.49 2.25 -3.33
C THR A 250 -17.04 2.08 -3.79
N ALA A 251 -16.54 0.84 -3.90
CA ALA A 251 -15.21 0.56 -4.48
C ALA A 251 -15.13 1.04 -5.93
N GLN A 252 -16.14 0.69 -6.74
CA GLN A 252 -16.21 1.05 -8.15
C GLN A 252 -16.31 2.56 -8.33
N ALA A 253 -17.17 3.22 -7.56
CA ALA A 253 -17.31 4.67 -7.56
C ALA A 253 -16.00 5.37 -7.16
N LEU A 254 -15.32 4.90 -6.12
CA LEU A 254 -14.06 5.49 -5.67
C LEU A 254 -12.98 5.41 -6.75
N MET A 255 -12.88 4.30 -7.48
CA MET A 255 -11.87 4.11 -8.53
C MET A 255 -12.00 5.12 -9.68
N VAL A 256 -13.21 5.62 -9.96
CA VAL A 256 -13.46 6.60 -11.04
C VAL A 256 -13.67 8.02 -10.53
N HIS A 257 -13.74 8.23 -9.22
CA HIS A 257 -14.08 9.50 -8.59
C HIS A 257 -13.13 10.65 -9.06
N PRO A 258 -13.64 11.83 -9.46
CA PRO A 258 -12.84 12.90 -10.04
C PRO A 258 -11.74 13.43 -9.10
N GLY A 259 -11.99 13.44 -7.79
CA GLY A 259 -11.03 13.84 -6.76
C GLY A 259 -9.85 12.86 -6.56
N VAL A 260 -9.92 11.65 -7.11
CA VAL A 260 -8.84 10.64 -6.99
C VAL A 260 -7.85 10.75 -8.14
N ARG A 261 -6.56 10.71 -7.83
CA ARG A 261 -5.47 10.87 -8.82
C ARG A 261 -4.71 9.57 -9.14
N LEU A 262 -4.71 8.63 -8.20
CA LEU A 262 -4.09 7.32 -8.35
C LEU A 262 -4.97 6.25 -7.70
N VAL A 263 -5.06 5.09 -8.34
CA VAL A 263 -5.80 3.93 -7.83
C VAL A 263 -4.80 2.83 -7.45
N VAL A 264 -4.90 2.33 -6.22
CA VAL A 264 -4.07 1.22 -5.71
C VAL A 264 -4.98 0.11 -5.23
N VAL A 265 -4.89 -1.06 -5.85
CA VAL A 265 -5.79 -2.19 -5.59
C VAL A 265 -5.01 -3.42 -5.15
N THR A 266 -5.44 -4.03 -4.06
CA THR A 266 -5.00 -5.36 -3.65
C THR A 266 -6.22 -6.26 -3.51
N GLY A 267 -6.35 -7.28 -4.36
CA GLY A 267 -7.51 -8.16 -4.34
C GLY A 267 -7.58 -9.13 -5.51
N GLY A 268 -8.75 -9.76 -5.67
CA GLY A 268 -8.99 -10.73 -6.75
C GLY A 268 -8.92 -10.12 -8.16
N GLY A 269 -8.82 -10.97 -9.17
CA GLY A 269 -8.65 -10.54 -10.57
C GLY A 269 -9.77 -9.63 -11.08
N ALA A 270 -11.00 -9.77 -10.55
CA ALA A 270 -12.12 -8.92 -10.89
C ALA A 270 -11.89 -7.44 -10.52
N VAL A 271 -11.48 -7.16 -9.28
CA VAL A 271 -11.24 -5.77 -8.82
C VAL A 271 -10.02 -5.17 -9.49
N VAL A 272 -8.99 -5.98 -9.77
CA VAL A 272 -7.82 -5.55 -10.56
C VAL A 272 -8.23 -5.14 -11.96
N LYS A 273 -9.04 -5.97 -12.65
CA LYS A 273 -9.53 -5.66 -14.00
C LYS A 273 -10.39 -4.39 -14.02
N GLN A 274 -11.15 -4.13 -12.96
CA GLN A 274 -11.90 -2.88 -12.81
C GLN A 274 -10.98 -1.67 -12.63
N ALA A 275 -9.96 -1.77 -11.77
CA ALA A 275 -8.99 -0.70 -11.57
C ALA A 275 -8.28 -0.32 -12.88
N MET A 276 -7.87 -1.31 -13.66
CA MET A 276 -7.22 -1.10 -14.97
C MET A 276 -8.15 -0.46 -16.01
N ARG A 277 -9.48 -0.50 -15.79
CA ARG A 277 -10.50 0.12 -16.65
C ARG A 277 -10.98 1.48 -16.14
N SER A 278 -10.49 1.95 -15.00
CA SER A 278 -10.93 3.21 -14.37
C SER A 278 -10.56 4.47 -15.16
N GLY A 279 -9.67 4.36 -16.16
CA GLY A 279 -9.11 5.51 -16.88
C GLY A 279 -8.08 6.30 -16.08
N LYS A 280 -7.77 5.89 -14.84
CA LYS A 280 -6.72 6.47 -13.99
C LYS A 280 -5.49 5.58 -14.00
N ARG A 281 -4.34 6.14 -13.57
CA ARG A 281 -3.16 5.32 -13.27
C ARG A 281 -3.54 4.33 -12.18
N ALA A 282 -3.26 3.05 -12.41
CA ALA A 282 -3.59 1.98 -11.48
C ALA A 282 -2.32 1.19 -11.11
N ILE A 283 -2.13 0.94 -9.82
CA ILE A 283 -1.15 0.00 -9.28
C ILE A 283 -1.96 -1.15 -8.70
N SER A 284 -1.73 -2.38 -9.16
CA SER A 284 -2.56 -3.51 -8.78
C SER A 284 -1.73 -4.72 -8.36
N ALA A 285 -2.18 -5.37 -7.27
CA ALA A 285 -1.69 -6.65 -6.80
C ALA A 285 -2.85 -7.66 -6.88
N GLY A 286 -2.76 -8.56 -7.86
CA GLY A 286 -3.77 -9.57 -8.15
C GLY A 286 -3.55 -10.91 -7.43
N PRO A 287 -4.42 -11.90 -7.68
CA PRO A 287 -4.26 -13.26 -7.17
C PRO A 287 -3.04 -13.88 -7.86
N GLY A 288 -1.93 -14.00 -7.13
CA GLY A 288 -0.71 -14.65 -7.65
C GLY A 288 0.60 -13.92 -7.39
N ASN A 289 0.64 -12.80 -6.66
CA ASN A 289 1.90 -12.18 -6.26
C ASN A 289 2.09 -12.20 -4.73
N PRO A 290 2.55 -13.33 -4.15
CA PRO A 290 3.03 -13.38 -2.77
C PRO A 290 4.30 -12.54 -2.57
#